data_AF-A0A932XMS7-F1
#
_entry.id   AF-A0A932XMS7-F1
#
_cell.length_a   1.000
_cell.length_b   1.000
_cell.length_c   1.000
_cell.angle_alpha   90.00
_cell.angle_beta   90.00
_cell.angle_gamma   90.00
#
_symmetry.space_group_name_H-M   'P 1'
#
loop_
_entity.id
_entity.type
_entity.pdbx_description
1 polymer ?
#
loop_
_entity_poly.entity_id
_entity_poly.type
_entity_poly.pdbx_seq_one_letter_code
_entity_poly.pdbx_strand_id
1 'polypeptide(L)'
;MPAQTPSREDAPAAPGVRIHRISAREAAVLMVLAIPVGLASGVSAVVLSLAVHHATAALMGWQGHWWLIGVPAVGAALSALYLKTFLHDDAGHGVPELIRAVSVGAGHLRRDLVFSRLISSFLTISSGGSAGLEGPIATSGGAIGSLIARALRFSERRRILLLGYGVAGAVAAIFNAPLTGTVFALEVILGEWSALAILPTIIAAVSATQFSRLTLGNQIAFPHEVFAFGTLDLLACMVLGLMTGLLSVGFQRSLRFTEVQFDRLRAPFWAKAGTGGLLVGLGGFFLPAILYDGYDAIQRFLQDQAGISLLFLGAFVVLKFAACCLTLGSGGSGGVFAPSLVLGSATGYGFGRLLRLALPGFVLATPNAYSLVGMAGMVAGLMHAPLTGMFLVLEITVGYRLILPLMMVAVLSMLVSFYFELGSVYTRELVDHGLLARRGSDQQLLRTMEIRELLDAEDIVLHEHTLLGEFVEIFKNAKRNIFPVVDERTGRWQGVVYLDDIRPYLFDRTLYSIMNMGSVMDESLPTIESNESALTAIQKFESSGAWSLPVVDNGVFLGMMSKSTLFDRYRRELIVQGAT
;
A
#
# COMPACT_ATOMS: atom_id res chain seq x y z
N MET A 1 44.20 -0.64 59.50
CA MET A 1 43.52 0.40 58.70
C MET A 1 43.32 -0.13 57.29
N PRO A 2 42.11 -0.57 56.90
CA PRO A 2 41.83 -0.98 55.53
C PRO A 2 41.50 0.24 54.66
N ALA A 3 42.03 0.26 53.44
CA ALA A 3 41.81 1.31 52.45
C ALA A 3 40.38 1.26 51.90
N GLN A 4 39.74 2.44 51.83
CA GLN A 4 38.40 2.65 51.29
C GLN A 4 38.38 2.39 49.78
N THR A 5 37.43 1.57 49.33
CA THR A 5 37.03 1.44 47.93
C THR A 5 36.21 2.67 47.50
N PRO A 6 36.41 3.23 46.30
CA PRO A 6 35.61 4.35 45.82
C PRO A 6 34.18 3.91 45.47
N SER A 7 33.24 4.82 45.74
CA SER A 7 31.79 4.68 45.55
C SER A 7 31.39 4.43 44.09
N ARG A 8 30.36 3.60 43.94
CA ARG A 8 29.87 3.03 42.68
C ARG A 8 28.83 3.94 41.99
N GLU A 9 29.04 5.25 41.95
CA GLU A 9 28.04 6.20 41.41
C GLU A 9 28.40 6.91 40.09
N ASP A 10 29.65 6.88 39.64
CA ASP A 10 30.05 7.56 38.38
C ASP A 10 30.55 6.60 37.29
N ALA A 11 29.77 5.55 37.00
CA ALA A 11 29.98 4.77 35.78
C ALA A 11 29.20 5.43 34.62
N PRO A 12 29.83 5.88 33.52
CA PRO A 12 29.10 6.39 32.38
C PRO A 12 28.20 5.28 31.82
N ALA A 13 26.89 5.53 31.81
CA ALA A 13 25.89 4.58 31.33
C ALA A 13 26.26 4.06 29.93
N ALA A 14 26.32 2.73 29.80
CA ALA A 14 26.67 2.06 28.54
C ALA A 14 25.82 2.59 27.37
N PRO A 15 26.41 2.76 26.17
CA PRO A 15 25.74 3.39 25.02
C PRO A 15 24.41 2.72 24.63
N GLY A 16 24.23 1.41 24.90
CA GLY A 16 22.97 0.71 24.66
C GLY A 16 21.80 1.14 25.55
N VAL A 17 22.05 1.63 26.77
CA VAL A 17 21.00 2.07 27.70
C VAL A 17 20.41 3.43 27.28
N ARG A 18 21.23 4.30 26.67
CA ARG A 18 20.78 5.59 26.13
C ARG A 18 19.92 5.41 24.88
N ILE A 19 20.25 4.47 23.99
CA ILE A 19 19.46 4.19 22.77
C ILE A 19 18.07 3.64 23.11
N HIS A 20 17.96 2.71 24.08
CA HIS A 20 16.66 2.19 24.52
C HIS A 20 15.77 3.24 25.20
N ARG A 21 16.33 4.16 25.98
CA ARG A 21 15.55 5.23 26.64
C ARG A 21 14.99 6.26 25.66
N ILE A 22 15.73 6.57 24.58
CA ILE A 22 15.26 7.49 23.53
C ILE A 22 14.06 6.87 22.79
N SER A 23 14.10 5.57 22.48
CA SER A 23 12.97 4.85 21.85
C SER A 23 11.70 4.83 22.72
N ALA A 24 11.82 4.66 24.04
CA ALA A 24 10.66 4.62 24.94
C ALA A 24 9.93 5.97 25.06
N ARG A 25 10.67 7.08 25.11
CA ARG A 25 10.07 8.43 25.16
C ARG A 25 9.35 8.75 23.86
N GLU A 26 9.92 8.37 22.72
CA GLU A 26 9.28 8.55 21.41
C GLU A 26 8.00 7.73 21.29
N ALA A 27 8.03 6.47 21.73
CA ALA A 27 6.84 5.63 21.79
C ALA A 27 5.73 6.27 22.61
N ALA A 28 6.05 6.79 23.80
CA ALA A 28 5.07 7.44 24.67
C ALA A 28 4.45 8.69 24.03
N VAL A 29 5.25 9.53 23.35
CA VAL A 29 4.72 10.71 22.64
C VAL A 29 3.76 10.30 21.52
N LEU A 30 4.11 9.27 20.74
CA LEU A 30 3.24 8.77 19.67
C LEU A 30 1.95 8.14 20.21
N MET A 31 2.02 7.42 21.33
CA MET A 31 0.83 6.88 22.03
C MET A 31 -0.11 7.99 22.49
N VAL A 32 0.41 9.07 23.08
CA VAL A 32 -0.42 10.21 23.50
C VAL A 32 -1.07 10.90 22.31
N LEU A 33 -0.34 11.05 21.20
CA LEU A 33 -0.86 11.66 19.97
C LEU A 33 -1.84 10.77 19.21
N ALA A 34 -1.78 9.45 19.39
CA ALA A 34 -2.73 8.52 18.79
C ALA A 34 -4.16 8.75 19.28
N ILE A 35 -4.35 9.21 20.53
CA ILE A 35 -5.68 9.48 21.11
C ILE A 35 -6.43 10.58 20.33
N PRO A 36 -5.93 11.83 20.21
CA PRO A 36 -6.64 12.87 19.48
C PRO A 36 -6.75 12.57 17.98
N VAL A 37 -5.76 11.90 17.38
CA VAL A 37 -5.81 11.48 15.96
C VAL A 37 -6.95 10.46 15.76
N GLY A 38 -7.04 9.45 16.63
CA GLY A 38 -8.09 8.45 16.62
C GLY A 38 -9.47 9.07 16.82
N LEU A 39 -9.62 9.94 17.83
CA LEU A 39 -10.89 10.63 18.09
C LEU A 39 -11.36 11.49 16.91
N ALA A 40 -10.48 12.32 16.34
CA ALA A 40 -10.82 13.16 15.20
C ALA A 40 -11.23 12.32 13.97
N SER A 41 -10.53 11.21 13.74
CA SER A 41 -10.85 10.27 12.66
C SER A 41 -12.16 9.52 12.90
N GLY A 42 -12.43 9.15 14.15
CA GLY A 42 -13.70 8.54 14.57
C GLY A 42 -14.90 9.48 14.41
N VAL A 43 -14.74 10.76 14.74
CA VAL A 43 -15.76 11.80 14.48
C VAL A 43 -16.08 11.87 12.99
N SER A 44 -15.05 11.93 12.13
CA SER A 44 -15.23 11.95 10.68
C SER A 44 -15.98 10.72 10.16
N ALA A 45 -15.67 9.53 10.69
CA ALA A 45 -16.32 8.28 10.30
C ALA A 45 -17.81 8.26 10.70
N VAL A 46 -18.11 8.62 11.94
CA VAL A 46 -19.47 8.64 12.50
C VAL A 46 -20.35 9.66 11.77
N VAL A 47 -19.84 10.86 11.50
CA VAL A 47 -20.58 11.92 10.79
C VAL A 47 -20.98 11.45 9.39
N LEU A 48 -20.07 10.83 8.63
CA LEU A 48 -20.41 10.32 7.30
C LEU A 48 -21.42 9.18 7.38
N SER A 49 -21.22 8.24 8.29
CA SER A 49 -22.11 7.10 8.48
C SER A 49 -23.55 7.54 8.80
N LEU A 50 -23.72 8.47 9.74
CA LEU A 50 -25.03 9.04 10.08
C LEU A 50 -25.66 9.79 8.90
N ALA A 51 -24.88 10.61 8.20
CA ALA A 51 -25.38 11.36 7.05
C ALA A 51 -25.92 10.42 5.97
N VAL A 52 -25.14 9.40 5.59
CA VAL A 52 -25.54 8.41 4.59
C VAL A 52 -26.74 7.59 5.08
N HIS A 53 -26.76 7.13 6.33
CA HIS A 53 -27.88 6.38 6.87
C HIS A 53 -29.20 7.18 6.82
N HIS A 54 -29.19 8.44 7.24
CA HIS A 54 -30.40 9.28 7.20
C HIS A 54 -30.85 9.58 5.77
N ALA A 55 -29.91 9.88 4.86
CA ALA A 55 -30.24 10.17 3.46
C ALA A 55 -30.78 8.95 2.72
N THR A 56 -30.17 7.78 2.93
CA THR A 56 -30.63 6.50 2.35
C THR A 56 -32.00 6.13 2.90
N ALA A 57 -32.22 6.19 4.22
CA ALA A 57 -33.53 5.91 4.82
C ALA A 57 -34.63 6.82 4.26
N ALA A 58 -34.35 8.12 4.06
CA ALA A 58 -35.29 9.04 3.44
C ALA A 58 -35.64 8.64 1.99
N LEU A 59 -34.65 8.22 1.19
CA LEU A 59 -34.86 7.76 -0.18
C LEU A 59 -35.52 6.39 -0.26
N MET A 60 -35.28 5.51 0.73
CA MET A 60 -35.91 4.19 0.81
C MET A 60 -37.43 4.30 0.94
N GLY A 61 -37.95 5.33 1.62
CA GLY A 61 -39.38 5.59 1.73
C GLY A 61 -40.10 5.82 0.40
N TRP A 62 -39.36 6.12 -0.67
CA TRP A 62 -39.91 6.34 -2.01
C TRP A 62 -39.71 5.14 -2.95
N GLN A 63 -39.14 4.02 -2.49
CA GLN A 63 -38.84 2.85 -3.34
C GLN A 63 -40.05 2.41 -4.19
N GLY A 64 -39.79 2.11 -5.46
CA GLY A 64 -40.79 1.66 -6.43
C GLY A 64 -41.27 2.73 -7.43
N HIS A 65 -40.95 4.01 -7.22
CA HIS A 65 -41.23 5.04 -8.22
C HIS A 65 -40.20 5.01 -9.36
N TRP A 66 -40.67 5.11 -10.61
CA TRP A 66 -39.82 5.04 -11.81
C TRP A 66 -38.72 6.11 -11.86
N TRP A 67 -38.95 7.29 -11.26
CA TRP A 67 -37.98 8.39 -11.25
C TRP A 67 -36.74 8.11 -10.40
N LEU A 68 -36.78 7.13 -9.49
CA LEU A 68 -35.62 6.72 -8.68
C LEU A 68 -34.48 6.13 -9.52
N ILE A 69 -34.77 5.67 -10.74
CA ILE A 69 -33.74 5.24 -11.70
C ILE A 69 -32.73 6.38 -11.98
N GLY A 70 -33.19 7.63 -11.98
CA GLY A 70 -32.34 8.80 -12.22
C GLY A 70 -31.56 9.27 -11.00
N VAL A 71 -31.90 8.83 -9.79
CA VAL A 71 -31.29 9.35 -8.55
C VAL A 71 -29.80 8.99 -8.45
N PRO A 72 -29.37 7.72 -8.68
CA PRO A 72 -27.95 7.39 -8.69
C PRO A 72 -27.17 8.12 -9.80
N ALA A 73 -27.80 8.40 -10.95
CA ALA A 73 -27.20 9.18 -12.02
C ALA A 73 -26.88 10.61 -11.58
N VAL A 74 -27.83 11.27 -10.92
CA VAL A 74 -27.65 12.64 -10.40
C VAL A 74 -26.59 12.66 -9.31
N GLY A 75 -26.63 11.74 -8.35
CA GLY A 75 -25.64 11.71 -7.26
C GLY A 75 -24.22 11.42 -7.73
N ALA A 76 -24.04 10.49 -8.67
CA ALA A 76 -22.74 10.22 -9.28
C ALA A 76 -22.21 11.42 -10.09
N ALA A 77 -23.07 12.08 -10.87
CA ALA A 77 -22.69 13.28 -11.63
C ALA A 77 -22.30 14.45 -10.72
N LEU A 78 -23.07 14.69 -9.65
CA LEU A 78 -22.77 15.73 -8.65
C LEU A 78 -21.47 15.44 -7.89
N SER A 79 -21.23 14.17 -7.53
CA SER A 79 -19.99 13.73 -6.90
C SER A 79 -18.78 14.03 -7.79
N ALA A 80 -18.85 13.66 -9.07
CA ALA A 80 -17.79 13.92 -10.04
C ALA A 80 -17.59 15.43 -10.30
N LEU A 81 -18.68 16.23 -10.33
CA LEU A 81 -18.65 17.69 -10.42
C LEU A 81 -17.95 18.32 -9.23
N TYR A 82 -18.27 17.86 -8.03
CA TYR A 82 -17.66 18.35 -6.81
C TYR A 82 -16.14 18.07 -6.79
N LEU A 83 -15.71 16.84 -7.05
CA LEU A 83 -14.30 16.46 -7.05
C LEU A 83 -13.49 17.20 -8.13
N LYS A 84 -13.97 17.22 -9.37
CA LYS A 84 -13.15 17.75 -10.48
C LYS A 84 -13.16 19.27 -10.56
N THR A 85 -14.27 19.92 -10.21
CA THR A 85 -14.41 21.38 -10.33
C THR A 85 -13.84 22.12 -9.13
N PHE A 86 -14.11 21.65 -7.91
CA PHE A 86 -13.69 22.37 -6.71
C PHE A 86 -12.34 21.92 -6.18
N LEU A 87 -11.99 20.65 -6.37
CA LEU A 87 -10.85 20.03 -5.68
C LEU A 87 -9.73 19.64 -6.63
N HIS A 88 -9.95 19.70 -7.95
CA HIS A 88 -8.98 19.25 -8.95
C HIS A 88 -8.41 17.86 -8.60
N ASP A 89 -9.29 16.98 -8.11
CA ASP A 89 -8.97 15.63 -7.66
C ASP A 89 -9.68 14.62 -8.57
N ASP A 90 -9.07 13.44 -8.72
CA ASP A 90 -9.62 12.37 -9.52
C ASP A 90 -10.53 11.48 -8.68
N ALA A 91 -11.63 11.05 -9.31
CA ALA A 91 -12.59 10.13 -8.70
C ALA A 91 -11.96 8.75 -8.45
N GLY A 92 -12.56 7.97 -7.55
CA GLY A 92 -12.10 6.62 -7.23
C GLY A 92 -12.16 6.31 -5.73
N HIS A 93 -11.51 5.21 -5.35
CA HIS A 93 -11.68 4.57 -4.04
C HIS A 93 -10.72 5.03 -2.93
N GLY A 94 -9.86 6.03 -3.19
CA GLY A 94 -9.12 6.83 -2.20
C GLY A 94 -7.94 6.14 -1.49
N VAL A 95 -8.04 4.84 -1.20
CA VAL A 95 -6.97 4.07 -0.53
C VAL A 95 -5.64 4.05 -1.30
N PRO A 96 -5.57 3.97 -2.65
CA PRO A 96 -4.32 4.06 -3.38
C PRO A 96 -3.55 5.35 -3.09
N GLU A 97 -4.24 6.46 -2.84
CA GLU A 97 -3.59 7.73 -2.53
C GLU A 97 -2.89 7.69 -1.17
N LEU A 98 -3.50 7.01 -0.19
CA LEU A 98 -2.85 6.74 1.11
C LEU A 98 -1.59 5.89 0.92
N ILE A 99 -1.69 4.79 0.17
CA ILE A 99 -0.56 3.89 -0.08
C ILE A 99 0.55 4.63 -0.84
N ARG A 100 0.20 5.46 -1.83
CA ARG A 100 1.17 6.30 -2.55
C ARG A 100 1.83 7.31 -1.63
N ALA A 101 1.06 7.98 -0.78
CA ALA A 101 1.59 8.95 0.18
C ALA A 101 2.56 8.27 1.14
N VAL A 102 2.23 7.07 1.63
CA VAL A 102 3.11 6.29 2.49
C VAL A 102 4.36 5.88 1.70
N SER A 103 4.23 5.21 0.56
CA SER A 103 5.36 4.59 -0.17
C SER A 103 6.31 5.56 -0.87
N VAL A 104 5.80 6.67 -1.42
CA VAL A 104 6.59 7.61 -2.25
C VAL A 104 6.41 9.07 -1.80
N GLY A 105 5.28 9.44 -1.20
CA GLY A 105 4.93 10.83 -0.89
C GLY A 105 5.41 11.35 0.47
N ALA A 106 6.31 10.64 1.15
CA ALA A 106 6.76 10.96 2.51
C ALA A 106 5.64 11.12 3.56
N GLY A 107 4.44 10.58 3.31
CA GLY A 107 3.25 10.74 4.13
C GLY A 107 2.52 12.09 3.99
N HIS A 108 2.84 12.90 2.97
CA HIS A 108 2.10 14.14 2.71
C HIS A 108 0.76 13.87 2.03
N LEU A 109 -0.31 14.35 2.66
CA LEU A 109 -1.64 14.40 2.07
C LEU A 109 -2.14 15.84 1.96
N ARG A 110 -2.94 16.10 0.93
CA ARG A 110 -3.64 17.38 0.75
C ARG A 110 -4.66 17.56 1.88
N ARG A 111 -4.87 18.80 2.32
CA ARG A 111 -5.82 19.11 3.40
C ARG A 111 -7.27 18.84 2.97
N ASP A 112 -7.54 19.10 1.71
CA ASP A 112 -8.87 18.99 1.12
C ASP A 112 -9.36 17.53 1.08
N LEU A 113 -8.45 16.54 1.21
CA LEU A 113 -8.78 15.11 1.28
C LEU A 113 -9.64 14.73 2.48
N VAL A 114 -9.55 15.51 3.57
CA VAL A 114 -10.39 15.30 4.76
C VAL A 114 -11.87 15.41 4.41
N PHE A 115 -12.27 16.42 3.65
CA PHE A 115 -13.69 16.69 3.37
C PHE A 115 -14.13 16.22 1.98
N SER A 116 -13.23 16.26 1.00
CA SER A 116 -13.53 15.91 -0.39
C SER A 116 -14.11 14.50 -0.52
N ARG A 117 -13.44 13.52 0.08
CA ARG A 117 -13.80 12.10 0.01
C ARG A 117 -15.10 11.83 0.78
N LEU A 118 -15.34 12.51 1.90
CA LEU A 118 -16.60 12.36 2.65
C LEU A 118 -17.79 12.89 1.85
N ILE A 119 -17.70 14.09 1.27
CA ILE A 119 -18.83 14.71 0.56
C ILE A 119 -19.11 13.97 -0.76
N SER A 120 -18.07 13.65 -1.53
CA SER A 120 -18.23 12.92 -2.80
C SER A 120 -18.80 11.51 -2.60
N SER A 121 -18.32 10.77 -1.59
CA SER A 121 -18.87 9.46 -1.27
C SER A 121 -20.29 9.53 -0.70
N PHE A 122 -20.59 10.54 0.13
CA PHE A 122 -21.95 10.82 0.58
C PHE A 122 -22.90 10.98 -0.62
N LEU A 123 -22.57 11.83 -1.60
CA LEU A 123 -23.41 12.05 -2.78
C LEU A 123 -23.60 10.77 -3.62
N THR A 124 -22.52 9.99 -3.79
CA THR A 124 -22.55 8.77 -4.61
C THR A 124 -23.37 7.67 -3.92
N ILE A 125 -23.08 7.38 -2.66
CA ILE A 125 -23.67 6.24 -1.94
C ILE A 125 -25.09 6.55 -1.49
N SER A 126 -25.34 7.75 -0.95
CA SER A 126 -26.71 8.12 -0.51
C SER A 126 -27.72 8.13 -1.67
N SER A 127 -27.28 8.46 -2.89
CA SER A 127 -28.13 8.45 -4.09
C SER A 127 -28.40 7.05 -4.65
N GLY A 128 -27.81 5.99 -4.09
CA GLY A 128 -28.01 4.61 -4.52
C GLY A 128 -26.82 3.98 -5.25
N GLY A 129 -25.70 4.70 -5.40
CA GLY A 129 -24.46 4.12 -5.94
C GLY A 129 -24.01 2.91 -5.13
N SER A 130 -23.58 1.85 -5.82
CA SER A 130 -23.16 0.60 -5.19
C SER A 130 -21.68 0.68 -4.78
N ALA A 131 -21.41 1.30 -3.63
CA ALA A 131 -20.06 1.41 -3.07
C ALA A 131 -20.10 1.47 -1.53
N GLY A 132 -18.94 1.25 -0.90
CA GLY A 132 -18.77 1.29 0.55
C GLY A 132 -18.20 2.63 1.06
N LEU A 133 -18.35 2.89 2.35
CA LEU A 133 -17.88 4.12 3.00
C LEU A 133 -16.43 4.03 3.47
N GLU A 134 -15.87 2.82 3.50
CA GLU A 134 -14.62 2.50 4.19
C GLU A 134 -13.40 3.15 3.54
N GLY A 135 -13.33 3.15 2.20
CA GLY A 135 -12.24 3.79 1.46
C GLY A 135 -12.18 5.31 1.70
N PRO A 136 -13.29 6.04 1.50
CA PRO A 136 -13.39 7.47 1.81
C PRO A 136 -13.07 7.82 3.27
N ILE A 137 -13.57 7.02 4.23
CA ILE A 137 -13.32 7.25 5.66
C ILE A 137 -11.87 6.97 6.02
N ALA A 138 -11.28 5.89 5.50
CA ALA A 138 -9.85 5.64 5.65
C ALA A 138 -9.03 6.80 5.09
N THR A 139 -9.38 7.31 3.92
CA THR A 139 -8.68 8.44 3.28
C THR A 139 -8.77 9.72 4.11
N SER A 140 -9.97 10.05 4.62
CA SER A 140 -10.17 11.17 5.54
C SER A 140 -9.35 11.00 6.82
N GLY A 141 -9.39 9.82 7.45
CA GLY A 141 -8.62 9.50 8.65
C GLY A 141 -7.11 9.66 8.43
N GLY A 142 -6.58 9.11 7.33
CA GLY A 142 -5.18 9.29 6.95
C GLY A 142 -4.81 10.76 6.72
N ALA A 143 -5.68 11.53 6.07
CA ALA A 143 -5.48 12.96 5.85
C ALA A 143 -5.49 13.76 7.17
N ILE A 144 -6.36 13.42 8.13
CA ILE A 144 -6.39 13.99 9.48
C ILE A 144 -5.06 13.71 10.19
N GLY A 145 -4.59 12.46 10.18
CA GLY A 145 -3.31 12.06 10.76
C GLY A 145 -2.13 12.82 10.15
N SER A 146 -2.07 12.91 8.82
CA SER A 146 -1.04 13.66 8.09
C SER A 146 -1.08 15.16 8.41
N LEU A 147 -2.28 15.76 8.53
CA LEU A 147 -2.45 17.17 8.86
C LEU A 147 -1.97 17.49 10.28
N ILE A 148 -2.30 16.65 11.27
CA ILE A 148 -1.84 16.80 12.65
C ILE A 148 -0.31 16.69 12.70
N ALA A 149 0.28 15.70 12.02
CA ALA A 149 1.73 15.56 11.93
C ALA A 149 2.40 16.79 11.29
N ARG A 150 1.80 17.38 10.25
CA ARG A 150 2.28 18.61 9.61
C ARG A 150 2.19 19.81 10.54
N ALA A 151 1.10 19.96 11.29
CA ALA A 151 0.94 21.03 12.27
C ALA A 151 2.02 20.97 13.36
N LEU A 152 2.39 19.75 13.79
CA LEU A 152 3.45 19.50 14.77
C LEU A 152 4.86 19.47 14.18
N ARG A 153 5.03 19.72 12.86
CA ARG A 153 6.32 19.71 12.14
C ARG A 153 7.12 18.43 12.34
N PHE A 154 6.44 17.29 12.33
CA PHE A 154 7.09 15.99 12.50
C PHE A 154 7.84 15.52 11.25
N SER A 155 8.86 14.68 11.49
CA SER A 155 9.62 14.00 10.44
C SER A 155 8.72 13.07 9.61
N GLU A 156 9.20 12.72 8.42
CA GLU A 156 8.51 11.83 7.48
C GLU A 156 8.04 10.53 8.13
N ARG A 157 8.93 9.81 8.84
CA ARG A 157 8.58 8.55 9.52
C ARG A 157 7.41 8.74 10.49
N ARG A 158 7.45 9.77 11.33
CA ARG A 158 6.39 10.05 12.32
C ARG A 158 5.08 10.45 11.63
N ARG A 159 5.16 11.19 10.51
CA ARG A 159 3.98 11.55 9.72
C ARG A 159 3.30 10.34 9.10
N ILE A 160 4.08 9.40 8.54
CA ILE A 160 3.56 8.13 8.02
C ILE A 160 2.85 7.35 9.12
N LEU A 161 3.44 7.26 10.31
CA LEU A 161 2.82 6.60 11.46
C LEU A 161 1.50 7.29 11.88
N LEU A 162 1.47 8.62 12.02
CA LEU A 162 0.24 9.35 12.37
C LEU A 162 -0.86 9.21 11.31
N LEU A 163 -0.50 9.17 10.03
CA LEU A 163 -1.42 8.83 8.94
C LEU A 163 -2.04 7.44 9.19
N GLY A 164 -1.22 6.44 9.49
CA GLY A 164 -1.68 5.09 9.83
C GLY A 164 -2.61 5.06 11.06
N TYR A 165 -2.30 5.83 12.10
CA TYR A 165 -3.17 5.94 13.30
C TYR A 165 -4.54 6.51 12.95
N GLY A 166 -4.58 7.51 12.07
CA GLY A 166 -5.83 8.09 11.57
C GLY A 166 -6.66 7.09 10.78
N VAL A 167 -6.02 6.33 9.87
CA VAL A 167 -6.69 5.25 9.13
C VAL A 167 -7.25 4.19 10.09
N ALA A 168 -6.46 3.75 11.06
CA ALA A 168 -6.89 2.75 12.04
C ALA A 168 -8.09 3.22 12.85
N GLY A 169 -8.05 4.47 13.34
CA GLY A 169 -9.18 5.09 14.05
C GLY A 169 -10.44 5.15 13.20
N ALA A 170 -10.31 5.59 11.94
CA ALA A 170 -11.44 5.77 11.03
C ALA A 170 -12.12 4.42 10.70
N VAL A 171 -11.33 3.39 10.36
CA VAL A 171 -11.82 2.05 10.03
C VAL A 171 -12.38 1.35 11.28
N ALA A 172 -11.73 1.50 12.43
CA ALA A 172 -12.22 0.94 13.69
C ALA A 172 -13.58 1.54 14.09
N ALA A 173 -13.75 2.85 13.93
CA ALA A 173 -14.98 3.55 14.29
C ALA A 173 -16.19 3.11 13.44
N ILE A 174 -16.02 2.94 12.12
CA ILE A 174 -17.13 2.55 11.25
C ILE A 174 -17.59 1.11 11.46
N PHE A 175 -16.65 0.18 11.69
CA PHE A 175 -16.99 -1.23 11.90
C PHE A 175 -17.29 -1.58 13.36
N ASN A 176 -17.13 -0.63 14.28
CA ASN A 176 -17.11 -0.89 15.72
C ASN A 176 -16.09 -2.00 16.09
N ALA A 177 -14.96 -2.03 15.38
CA ALA A 177 -14.02 -3.15 15.30
C ALA A 177 -12.55 -2.66 15.43
N PRO A 178 -12.05 -2.42 16.67
CA PRO A 178 -10.72 -1.86 16.90
C PRO A 178 -9.56 -2.74 16.45
N LEU A 179 -9.65 -4.07 16.58
CA LEU A 179 -8.59 -4.96 16.10
C LEU A 179 -8.49 -4.88 14.58
N THR A 180 -9.63 -4.87 13.91
CA THR A 180 -9.72 -4.76 12.45
C THR A 180 -9.11 -3.47 11.93
N GLY A 181 -9.46 -2.32 12.52
CA GLY A 181 -8.88 -1.03 12.11
C GLY A 181 -7.36 -1.01 12.30
N THR A 182 -6.88 -1.61 13.38
CA THR A 182 -5.43 -1.74 13.65
C THR A 182 -4.74 -2.60 12.59
N VAL A 183 -5.26 -3.80 12.34
CA VAL A 183 -4.67 -4.75 11.38
C VAL A 183 -4.74 -4.18 9.97
N PHE A 184 -5.84 -3.53 9.58
CA PHE A 184 -5.97 -2.88 8.28
C PHE A 184 -4.88 -1.81 8.07
N ALA A 185 -4.65 -0.95 9.06
CA ALA A 185 -3.62 0.07 8.97
C ALA A 185 -2.21 -0.53 8.88
N LEU A 186 -1.92 -1.60 9.62
CA LEU A 186 -0.61 -2.25 9.62
C LEU A 186 -0.36 -3.06 8.34
N GLU A 187 -1.33 -3.86 7.91
CA GLU A 187 -1.21 -4.80 6.79
C GLU A 187 -1.38 -4.12 5.42
N VAL A 188 -2.36 -3.21 5.29
CA VAL A 188 -2.73 -2.61 3.99
C VAL A 188 -2.04 -1.27 3.75
N ILE A 189 -1.89 -0.43 4.78
CA ILE A 189 -1.42 0.95 4.61
C ILE A 189 0.06 1.13 4.94
N LEU A 190 0.49 0.69 6.12
CA LEU A 190 1.86 0.93 6.61
C LEU A 190 2.84 -0.12 6.07
N GLY A 191 2.48 -1.40 6.12
CA GLY A 191 3.35 -2.51 5.78
C GLY A 191 4.50 -2.74 6.77
N GLU A 192 4.41 -2.19 8.00
CA GLU A 192 5.43 -2.27 9.04
C GLU A 192 4.82 -2.82 10.35
N TRP A 193 5.51 -3.76 10.98
CA TRP A 193 5.09 -4.42 12.23
C TRP A 193 6.02 -4.09 13.41
N SER A 194 6.40 -2.81 13.55
CA SER A 194 7.22 -2.34 14.67
C SER A 194 6.37 -1.98 15.90
N ALA A 195 6.97 -2.00 17.09
CA ALA A 195 6.27 -1.60 18.31
C ALA A 195 5.76 -0.14 18.28
N LEU A 196 6.47 0.73 17.56
CA LEU A 196 6.09 2.14 17.33
C LEU A 196 4.91 2.28 16.37
N ALA A 197 4.71 1.32 15.47
CA ALA A 197 3.51 1.25 14.64
C ALA A 197 2.36 0.62 15.44
N ILE A 198 2.55 -0.57 16.00
CA ILE A 198 1.46 -1.38 16.58
C ILE A 198 0.80 -0.68 17.78
N LEU A 199 1.57 -0.32 18.81
CA LEU A 199 0.97 0.10 20.08
C LEU A 199 0.16 1.40 19.98
N PRO A 200 0.66 2.48 19.33
CA PRO A 200 -0.15 3.69 19.18
C PRO A 200 -1.32 3.49 18.22
N THR A 201 -1.18 2.65 17.18
CA THR A 201 -2.30 2.32 16.27
C THR A 201 -3.47 1.69 17.03
N ILE A 202 -3.19 0.76 17.95
CA ILE A 202 -4.22 0.17 18.84
C ILE A 202 -4.91 1.27 19.66
N ILE A 203 -4.15 2.21 20.24
CA ILE A 203 -4.71 3.30 21.04
C ILE A 203 -5.63 4.19 20.20
N ALA A 204 -5.22 4.54 18.97
CA ALA A 204 -6.06 5.32 18.05
C ALA A 204 -7.36 4.57 17.70
N ALA A 205 -7.26 3.28 17.35
CA ALA A 205 -8.40 2.44 17.01
C ALA A 205 -9.38 2.31 18.19
N VAL A 206 -8.88 2.05 19.40
CA VAL A 206 -9.70 1.95 20.63
C VAL A 206 -10.37 3.29 20.95
N SER A 207 -9.65 4.40 20.86
CA SER A 207 -10.20 5.74 21.13
C SER A 207 -11.34 6.08 20.18
N ALA A 208 -11.15 5.82 18.88
CA ALA A 208 -12.14 6.07 17.85
C ALA A 208 -13.36 5.14 17.98
N THR A 209 -13.13 3.86 18.26
CA THR A 209 -14.21 2.89 18.53
C THR A 209 -15.04 3.31 19.73
N GLN A 210 -14.40 3.73 20.82
CA GLN A 210 -15.13 4.13 22.01
C GLN A 210 -15.99 5.38 21.75
N PHE A 211 -15.48 6.34 20.97
CA PHE A 211 -16.29 7.47 20.51
C PHE A 211 -17.49 7.02 19.66
N SER A 212 -17.29 6.10 18.72
CA SER A 212 -18.36 5.52 17.91
C SER A 212 -19.41 4.82 18.78
N ARG A 213 -18.99 4.02 19.78
CA ARG A 213 -19.90 3.35 20.72
C ARG A 213 -20.72 4.31 21.58
N LEU A 214 -20.15 5.44 21.97
CA LEU A 214 -20.86 6.47 22.74
C LEU A 214 -21.92 7.20 21.91
N THR A 215 -21.76 7.25 20.58
CA THR A 215 -22.64 8.00 19.68
C THR A 215 -23.68 7.10 19.00
N LEU A 216 -23.26 5.94 18.50
CA LEU A 216 -24.09 4.99 17.74
C LEU A 216 -24.56 3.79 18.60
N GLY A 217 -24.03 3.66 19.81
CA GLY A 217 -24.24 2.49 20.67
C GLY A 217 -23.22 1.37 20.41
N ASN A 218 -23.06 0.48 21.40
CA ASN A 218 -22.18 -0.67 21.27
C ASN A 218 -22.91 -1.87 20.63
N GLN A 219 -23.13 -1.79 19.32
CA GLN A 219 -23.77 -2.86 18.57
C GLN A 219 -22.75 -3.59 17.70
N ILE A 220 -22.82 -4.92 17.73
CA ILE A 220 -22.04 -5.76 16.84
C ILE A 220 -22.80 -5.80 15.51
N ALA A 221 -22.10 -5.59 14.39
CA ALA A 221 -22.78 -5.40 13.10
C ALA A 221 -23.60 -6.64 12.68
N PHE A 222 -23.14 -7.85 13.01
CA PHE A 222 -23.77 -9.10 12.62
C PHE A 222 -23.77 -10.13 13.76
N PRO A 223 -24.58 -9.94 14.82
CA PRO A 223 -24.61 -10.88 15.94
C PRO A 223 -25.19 -12.22 15.47
N HIS A 224 -24.37 -13.28 15.48
CA HIS A 224 -24.82 -14.61 15.08
C HIS A 224 -24.12 -15.69 15.91
N GLU A 225 -24.88 -16.63 16.47
CA GLU A 225 -24.29 -17.78 17.12
C GLU A 225 -23.75 -18.74 16.06
N VAL A 226 -22.43 -18.89 16.03
CA VAL A 226 -21.77 -19.73 15.03
C VAL A 226 -21.76 -21.19 15.48
N PHE A 227 -22.38 -22.05 14.69
CA PHE A 227 -22.27 -23.51 14.83
C PHE A 227 -20.86 -24.01 14.48
N ALA A 228 -20.44 -25.10 15.11
CA ALA A 228 -19.11 -25.64 14.95
C ALA A 228 -18.86 -26.17 13.52
N PHE A 229 -17.72 -25.80 12.93
CA PHE A 229 -17.23 -26.40 11.70
C PHE A 229 -16.62 -27.77 12.00
N GLY A 230 -17.07 -28.80 11.30
CA GLY A 230 -16.44 -30.12 11.31
C GLY A 230 -15.26 -30.20 10.35
N THR A 231 -14.59 -31.36 10.32
CA THR A 231 -13.45 -31.60 9.42
C THR A 231 -13.83 -31.48 7.94
N LEU A 232 -15.02 -31.98 7.56
CA LEU A 232 -15.52 -31.86 6.20
C LEU A 232 -15.79 -30.40 5.81
N ASP A 233 -16.24 -29.57 6.76
CA ASP A 233 -16.45 -28.15 6.51
C ASP A 233 -15.13 -27.42 6.25
N LEU A 234 -14.05 -27.80 6.94
CA LEU A 234 -12.72 -27.25 6.66
C LEU A 234 -12.23 -27.61 5.25
N LEU A 235 -12.54 -28.82 4.75
CA LEU A 235 -12.24 -29.20 3.37
C LEU A 235 -13.09 -28.39 2.38
N ALA A 236 -14.38 -28.22 2.66
CA ALA A 236 -15.28 -27.38 1.87
C ALA A 236 -14.82 -25.91 1.86
N CYS A 237 -14.30 -25.41 2.97
CA CYS A 237 -13.69 -24.09 3.07
C CYS A 237 -12.50 -23.94 2.10
N MET A 238 -11.73 -24.97 1.80
CA MET A 238 -10.67 -24.85 0.78
C MET A 238 -11.24 -24.53 -0.61
N VAL A 239 -12.34 -25.18 -0.97
CA VAL A 239 -13.05 -24.91 -2.23
C VAL A 239 -13.64 -23.50 -2.23
N LEU A 240 -14.24 -23.07 -1.12
CA LEU A 240 -14.75 -21.70 -0.98
C LEU A 240 -13.63 -20.65 -1.08
N GLY A 241 -12.45 -20.93 -0.52
CA GLY A 241 -11.26 -20.09 -0.65
C GLY A 241 -10.83 -19.93 -2.11
N LEU A 242 -10.79 -21.03 -2.86
CA LEU A 242 -10.52 -20.99 -4.30
C LEU A 242 -11.58 -20.20 -5.07
N MET A 243 -12.86 -20.42 -4.78
CA MET A 243 -13.97 -19.70 -5.44
C MET A 243 -13.93 -18.20 -5.16
N THR A 244 -13.76 -17.80 -3.90
CA THR A 244 -13.67 -16.37 -3.52
C THR A 244 -12.39 -15.72 -4.06
N GLY A 245 -11.27 -16.45 -4.13
CA GLY A 245 -10.05 -15.99 -4.78
C GLY A 245 -10.26 -15.70 -6.27
N LEU A 246 -10.84 -16.64 -7.02
CA LEU A 246 -11.14 -16.45 -8.44
C LEU A 246 -12.15 -15.31 -8.66
N LEU A 247 -13.18 -15.21 -7.82
CA LEU A 247 -14.16 -14.12 -7.89
C LEU A 247 -13.50 -12.76 -7.62
N SER A 248 -12.55 -12.69 -6.68
CA SER A 248 -11.81 -11.46 -6.38
C SER A 248 -10.95 -11.00 -7.56
N VAL A 249 -10.29 -11.92 -8.26
CA VAL A 249 -9.54 -11.64 -9.50
C VAL A 249 -10.47 -11.13 -10.59
N GLY A 250 -11.62 -11.79 -10.78
CA GLY A 250 -12.64 -11.33 -11.72
C GLY A 250 -13.10 -9.91 -11.41
N PHE A 251 -13.32 -9.61 -10.12
CA PHE A 251 -13.78 -8.30 -9.65
C PHE A 251 -12.74 -7.21 -9.90
N GLN A 252 -11.49 -7.45 -9.51
CA GLN A 252 -10.39 -6.52 -9.75
C GLN A 252 -10.22 -6.22 -11.25
N ARG A 253 -10.22 -7.25 -12.11
CA ARG A 253 -10.09 -7.07 -13.56
C ARG A 253 -11.26 -6.32 -14.17
N SER A 254 -12.48 -6.60 -13.70
CA SER A 254 -13.69 -5.97 -14.25
C SER A 254 -13.83 -4.52 -13.84
N LEU A 255 -13.42 -4.17 -12.62
CA LEU A 255 -13.36 -2.78 -12.16
C LEU A 255 -12.40 -1.98 -13.05
N ARG A 256 -11.17 -2.46 -13.21
CA ARG A 256 -10.15 -1.84 -14.09
C ARG A 256 -10.61 -1.76 -15.54
N PHE A 257 -11.24 -2.82 -16.05
CA PHE A 257 -11.80 -2.82 -17.39
C PHE A 257 -12.83 -1.70 -17.55
N THR A 258 -13.72 -1.54 -16.57
CA THR A 258 -14.78 -0.52 -16.58
C THR A 258 -14.20 0.88 -16.53
N GLU A 259 -13.22 1.14 -15.65
CA GLU A 259 -12.46 2.40 -15.60
C GLU A 259 -11.87 2.76 -16.98
N VAL A 260 -11.15 1.83 -17.61
CA VAL A 260 -10.55 2.04 -18.93
C VAL A 260 -11.60 2.32 -20.01
N GLN A 261 -12.76 1.63 -19.99
CA GLN A 261 -13.82 1.89 -20.97
C GLN A 261 -14.42 3.28 -20.79
N PHE A 262 -14.72 3.69 -19.55
CA PHE A 262 -15.26 5.03 -19.30
C PHE A 262 -14.24 6.12 -19.60
N ASP A 263 -12.95 5.91 -19.35
CA ASP A 263 -11.89 6.85 -19.71
C ASP A 263 -11.80 7.09 -21.21
N ARG A 264 -11.99 6.05 -22.03
CA ARG A 264 -12.01 6.14 -23.50
C ARG A 264 -13.20 6.92 -24.06
N LEU A 265 -14.30 7.05 -23.32
CA LEU A 265 -15.47 7.81 -23.77
C LEU A 265 -15.13 9.29 -23.90
N ARG A 266 -15.44 9.89 -25.06
CA ARG A 266 -15.31 11.34 -25.30
C ARG A 266 -16.53 12.08 -24.75
N ALA A 267 -16.67 12.08 -23.43
CA ALA A 267 -17.74 12.76 -22.71
C ALA A 267 -17.16 13.55 -21.52
N PRO A 268 -17.81 14.62 -21.06
CA PRO A 268 -17.39 15.29 -19.85
C PRO A 268 -17.53 14.35 -18.65
N PHE A 269 -16.66 14.52 -17.66
CA PHE A 269 -16.53 13.61 -16.51
C PHE A 269 -17.85 13.41 -15.74
N TRP A 270 -18.68 14.45 -15.61
CA TRP A 270 -19.98 14.35 -14.93
C TRP A 270 -20.99 13.53 -15.73
N ALA A 271 -20.93 13.57 -17.06
CA ALA A 271 -21.79 12.76 -17.92
C ALA A 271 -21.37 11.29 -17.87
N LYS A 272 -20.06 11.00 -17.81
CA LYS A 272 -19.56 9.63 -17.60
C LYS A 272 -20.11 9.04 -16.29
N ALA A 273 -19.92 9.76 -15.18
CA ALA A 273 -20.43 9.32 -13.87
C ALA A 273 -21.96 9.20 -13.87
N GLY A 274 -22.67 10.15 -14.49
CA GLY A 274 -24.12 10.10 -14.65
C GLY A 274 -24.60 8.88 -15.43
N THR A 275 -23.91 8.50 -16.52
CA THR A 275 -24.28 7.29 -17.28
C THR A 275 -24.05 6.00 -16.50
N GLY A 276 -22.95 5.89 -15.74
CA GLY A 276 -22.73 4.74 -14.86
C GLY A 276 -23.79 4.66 -13.76
N GLY A 277 -24.11 5.79 -13.12
CA GLY A 277 -25.19 5.88 -12.14
C GLY A 277 -26.55 5.52 -12.72
N LEU A 278 -26.87 5.93 -13.95
CA LEU A 278 -28.12 5.57 -14.61
C LEU A 278 -28.25 4.05 -14.83
N LEU A 279 -27.17 3.39 -15.25
CA LEU A 279 -27.15 1.94 -15.41
C LEU A 279 -27.31 1.21 -14.07
N VAL A 280 -26.70 1.73 -13.01
CA VAL A 280 -26.87 1.23 -11.63
C VAL A 280 -28.31 1.41 -11.17
N GLY A 281 -28.92 2.57 -11.40
CA GLY A 281 -30.32 2.85 -11.09
C GLY A 281 -31.29 1.95 -11.85
N LEU A 282 -31.02 1.66 -13.12
CA LEU A 282 -31.80 0.73 -13.93
C LEU A 282 -31.72 -0.70 -13.35
N GLY A 283 -30.51 -1.17 -13.01
CA GLY A 283 -30.34 -2.47 -12.35
C GLY A 283 -31.03 -2.53 -10.99
N GLY A 284 -30.91 -1.46 -10.19
CA GLY A 284 -31.55 -1.33 -8.88
C GLY A 284 -33.07 -1.26 -8.93
N PHE A 285 -33.66 -0.78 -10.02
CA PHE A 285 -35.11 -0.82 -10.21
C PHE A 285 -35.65 -2.25 -10.30
N PHE A 286 -34.93 -3.15 -10.98
CA PHE A 286 -35.30 -4.57 -11.05
C PHE A 286 -34.88 -5.34 -9.80
N LEU A 287 -33.72 -5.01 -9.23
CA LEU A 287 -33.18 -5.69 -8.05
C LEU A 287 -32.65 -4.67 -7.03
N PRO A 288 -33.52 -4.08 -6.18
CA PRO A 288 -33.15 -3.03 -5.23
C PRO A 288 -32.01 -3.39 -4.28
N ALA A 289 -31.82 -4.69 -4.01
CA ALA A 289 -30.76 -5.20 -3.14
C ALA A 289 -29.34 -4.87 -3.64
N ILE A 290 -29.16 -4.50 -4.91
CA ILE A 290 -27.82 -4.17 -5.46
C ILE A 290 -27.38 -2.73 -5.19
N LEU A 291 -28.28 -1.84 -4.77
CA LEU A 291 -27.98 -0.45 -4.49
C LEU A 291 -27.22 -0.30 -3.15
N TYR A 292 -26.66 0.89 -2.91
CA TYR A 292 -26.01 1.27 -1.64
C TYR A 292 -24.85 0.34 -1.25
N ASP A 293 -24.47 0.32 0.04
CA ASP A 293 -23.40 -0.54 0.57
C ASP A 293 -23.74 -2.04 0.50
N GLY A 294 -25.02 -2.39 0.72
CA GLY A 294 -25.53 -3.76 0.69
C GLY A 294 -25.45 -4.51 2.02
N TYR A 295 -25.20 -3.84 3.16
CA TYR A 295 -25.11 -4.53 4.46
C TYR A 295 -26.41 -5.23 4.87
N ASP A 296 -27.57 -4.71 4.46
CA ASP A 296 -28.87 -5.37 4.65
C ASP A 296 -28.93 -6.75 3.96
N ALA A 297 -28.27 -6.93 2.81
CA ALA A 297 -28.24 -8.20 2.12
C ALA A 297 -27.44 -9.25 2.93
N ILE A 298 -26.34 -8.84 3.55
CA ILE A 298 -25.58 -9.71 4.46
C ILE A 298 -26.47 -10.17 5.61
N GLN A 299 -27.22 -9.26 6.25
CA GLN A 299 -28.12 -9.63 7.34
C GLN A 299 -29.15 -10.67 6.90
N ARG A 300 -29.73 -10.53 5.70
CA ARG A 300 -30.70 -11.50 5.15
C ARG A 300 -30.08 -12.89 4.92
N PHE A 301 -28.84 -12.95 4.45
CA PHE A 301 -28.13 -14.23 4.27
C PHE A 301 -27.79 -14.88 5.62
N LEU A 302 -27.41 -14.06 6.60
CA LEU A 302 -27.11 -14.55 7.95
C LEU A 302 -28.36 -15.05 8.69
N GLN A 303 -29.51 -14.45 8.47
CA GLN A 303 -30.78 -14.89 9.07
C GLN A 303 -31.38 -16.16 8.43
N ASP A 304 -30.71 -16.77 7.45
CA ASP A 304 -31.23 -17.89 6.62
C ASP A 304 -32.67 -17.68 6.17
N GLN A 305 -32.99 -16.47 5.67
CA GLN A 305 -34.38 -16.17 5.29
C GLN A 305 -34.89 -17.18 4.25
N ALA A 306 -35.92 -17.93 4.63
CA ALA A 306 -36.52 -18.95 3.79
C ALA A 306 -37.02 -18.33 2.47
N GLY A 307 -36.72 -18.98 1.34
CA GLY A 307 -37.16 -18.54 0.01
C GLY A 307 -36.09 -17.86 -0.86
N ILE A 308 -34.90 -17.59 -0.34
CA ILE A 308 -33.77 -17.17 -1.19
C ILE A 308 -33.39 -18.34 -2.11
N SER A 309 -33.61 -18.17 -3.42
CA SER A 309 -33.29 -19.17 -4.44
C SER A 309 -31.82 -19.06 -4.90
N LEU A 310 -31.25 -20.17 -5.35
CA LEU A 310 -29.89 -20.18 -5.93
C LEU A 310 -29.80 -19.30 -7.19
N LEU A 311 -30.89 -19.23 -7.97
CA LEU A 311 -31.00 -18.34 -9.13
C LEU A 311 -30.92 -16.88 -8.70
N PHE A 312 -31.64 -16.49 -7.65
CA PHE A 312 -31.57 -15.14 -7.10
C PHE A 312 -30.16 -14.80 -6.62
N LEU A 313 -29.48 -15.71 -5.92
CA LEU A 313 -28.11 -15.49 -5.44
C LEU A 313 -27.13 -15.30 -6.60
N GLY A 314 -27.21 -16.15 -7.63
CA GLY A 314 -26.39 -16.01 -8.83
C GLY A 314 -26.62 -14.66 -9.53
N ALA A 315 -27.88 -14.28 -9.73
CA ALA A 315 -28.23 -12.97 -10.30
C ALA A 315 -27.75 -11.81 -9.41
N PHE A 316 -27.91 -11.92 -8.10
CA PHE A 316 -27.48 -10.91 -7.13
C PHE A 316 -25.96 -10.69 -7.16
N VAL A 317 -25.16 -11.76 -7.17
CA VAL A 317 -23.70 -11.66 -7.24
C VAL A 317 -23.29 -10.94 -8.52
N VAL A 318 -23.82 -11.35 -9.68
CA VAL A 318 -23.48 -10.73 -10.97
C VAL A 318 -23.92 -9.26 -11.04
N LEU A 319 -25.13 -8.94 -10.60
CA LEU A 319 -25.66 -7.58 -10.67
C LEU A 319 -25.01 -6.65 -9.64
N LYS A 320 -24.75 -7.10 -8.40
CA LYS A 320 -24.03 -6.31 -7.37
C LYS A 320 -22.60 -6.05 -7.80
N PHE A 321 -21.94 -7.05 -8.38
CA PHE A 321 -20.61 -6.93 -8.96
C PHE A 321 -20.58 -5.89 -10.07
N ALA A 322 -21.51 -5.97 -11.04
CA ALA A 322 -21.60 -5.03 -12.14
C ALA A 322 -21.94 -3.61 -11.64
N ALA A 323 -22.89 -3.49 -10.71
CA ALA A 323 -23.27 -2.21 -10.12
C ALA A 323 -22.10 -1.50 -9.45
N CYS A 324 -21.26 -2.23 -8.72
CA CYS A 324 -20.06 -1.65 -8.11
C CYS A 324 -19.04 -1.19 -9.15
N CYS A 325 -18.75 -2.03 -10.16
CA CYS A 325 -17.84 -1.67 -11.25
C CYS A 325 -18.33 -0.44 -12.02
N LEU A 326 -19.63 -0.34 -12.31
CA LEU A 326 -20.23 0.81 -12.99
C LEU A 326 -20.23 2.06 -12.12
N THR A 327 -20.48 1.93 -10.82
CA THR A 327 -20.48 3.07 -9.88
C THR A 327 -19.09 3.68 -9.79
N LEU A 328 -18.06 2.87 -9.51
CA LEU A 328 -16.69 3.36 -9.30
C LEU A 328 -16.00 3.66 -10.63
N GLY A 329 -16.09 2.75 -11.60
CA GLY A 329 -15.39 2.88 -12.88
C GLY A 329 -15.92 4.00 -13.79
N SER A 330 -17.14 4.50 -13.55
CA SER A 330 -17.65 5.68 -14.27
C SER A 330 -17.23 7.02 -13.66
N GLY A 331 -16.56 7.01 -12.50
CA GLY A 331 -16.12 8.20 -11.79
C GLY A 331 -16.95 8.54 -10.54
N GLY A 332 -17.75 7.60 -10.01
CA GLY A 332 -18.33 7.71 -8.67
C GLY A 332 -17.28 7.54 -7.57
N SER A 333 -17.52 8.14 -6.40
CA SER A 333 -16.61 8.02 -5.26
C SER A 333 -17.15 7.05 -4.21
N GLY A 334 -16.30 6.14 -3.75
CA GLY A 334 -16.65 5.15 -2.73
C GLY A 334 -15.60 4.04 -2.63
N GLY A 335 -15.73 3.16 -1.65
CA GLY A 335 -14.83 2.04 -1.42
C GLY A 335 -15.34 0.72 -2.03
N VAL A 336 -14.41 -0.20 -2.28
CA VAL A 336 -14.72 -1.60 -2.68
C VAL A 336 -14.88 -2.54 -1.48
N PHE A 337 -14.63 -2.04 -0.27
CA PHE A 337 -14.65 -2.83 0.97
C PHE A 337 -16.05 -3.43 1.23
N ALA A 338 -17.09 -2.62 1.44
CA ALA A 338 -18.45 -3.16 1.67
C ALA A 338 -18.95 -4.08 0.53
N PRO A 339 -18.83 -3.71 -0.77
CA PRO A 339 -19.21 -4.61 -1.86
C PRO A 339 -18.49 -5.95 -1.83
N SER A 340 -17.21 -5.99 -1.45
CA SER A 340 -16.45 -7.24 -1.32
C SER A 340 -17.01 -8.14 -0.20
N LEU A 341 -17.39 -7.56 0.95
CA LEU A 341 -18.07 -8.31 2.02
C LEU A 341 -19.41 -8.87 1.53
N VAL A 342 -20.22 -8.06 0.83
CA VAL A 342 -21.53 -8.48 0.33
C VAL A 342 -21.41 -9.62 -0.69
N LEU A 343 -20.49 -9.49 -1.65
CA LEU A 343 -20.22 -10.53 -2.65
C LEU A 343 -19.68 -11.81 -2.01
N GLY A 344 -18.77 -11.68 -1.04
CA GLY A 344 -18.25 -12.81 -0.28
C GLY A 344 -19.35 -13.53 0.52
N SER A 345 -20.24 -12.76 1.16
CA SER A 345 -21.38 -13.28 1.91
C SER A 345 -22.35 -14.04 0.99
N ALA A 346 -22.76 -13.44 -0.12
CA ALA A 346 -23.66 -14.09 -1.09
C ALA A 346 -23.05 -15.37 -1.68
N THR A 347 -21.75 -15.33 -2.01
CA THR A 347 -21.02 -16.48 -2.55
C THR A 347 -20.93 -17.61 -1.52
N GLY A 348 -20.58 -17.27 -0.27
CA GLY A 348 -20.52 -18.23 0.84
C GLY A 348 -21.88 -18.86 1.16
N TYR A 349 -22.93 -18.05 1.25
CA TYR A 349 -24.29 -18.53 1.47
C TYR A 349 -24.77 -19.45 0.34
N GLY A 350 -24.54 -19.05 -0.92
CA GLY A 350 -24.85 -19.86 -2.09
C GLY A 350 -24.07 -21.18 -2.11
N PHE A 351 -22.78 -21.15 -1.79
CA PHE A 351 -21.95 -22.34 -1.67
C PHE A 351 -22.46 -23.30 -0.59
N GLY A 352 -22.79 -22.81 0.61
CA GLY A 352 -23.35 -23.64 1.67
C GLY A 352 -24.72 -24.24 1.30
N ARG A 353 -25.56 -23.50 0.57
CA ARG A 353 -26.82 -24.02 0.01
C ARG A 353 -26.59 -25.12 -1.02
N LEU A 354 -25.61 -24.96 -1.90
CA LEU A 354 -25.23 -25.98 -2.88
C LEU A 354 -24.69 -27.24 -2.20
N LEU A 355 -23.84 -27.10 -1.19
CA LEU A 355 -23.34 -28.23 -0.41
C LEU A 355 -24.45 -29.00 0.26
N ARG A 356 -25.41 -28.31 0.89
CA ARG A 356 -26.57 -28.95 1.52
C ARG A 356 -27.40 -29.76 0.52
N LEU A 357 -27.51 -29.30 -0.72
CA LEU A 357 -28.21 -30.03 -1.79
C LEU A 357 -27.38 -31.20 -2.37
N ALA A 358 -26.07 -31.02 -2.51
CA ALA A 358 -25.17 -32.01 -3.09
C ALA A 358 -24.83 -33.14 -2.11
N LEU A 359 -24.83 -32.86 -0.80
CA LEU A 359 -24.42 -33.77 0.27
C LEU A 359 -25.51 -33.86 1.38
N PRO A 360 -26.77 -34.24 1.06
CA PRO A 360 -27.89 -34.18 1.99
C PRO A 360 -27.78 -35.13 3.20
N GLY A 361 -26.86 -36.11 3.16
CA GLY A 361 -26.62 -37.07 4.25
C GLY A 361 -25.48 -36.70 5.20
N PHE A 362 -24.74 -35.61 4.93
CA PHE A 362 -23.61 -35.19 5.77
C PHE A 362 -24.02 -34.07 6.72
N VAL A 363 -23.53 -34.13 7.95
CA VAL A 363 -23.67 -33.04 8.92
C VAL A 363 -22.63 -31.97 8.58
N LEU A 364 -23.06 -30.97 7.82
CA LEU A 364 -22.27 -29.81 7.43
C LEU A 364 -22.75 -28.56 8.16
N ALA A 365 -21.88 -27.55 8.24
CA ALA A 365 -22.20 -26.24 8.75
C ALA A 365 -23.36 -25.58 7.98
N THR A 366 -24.07 -24.68 8.64
CA THR A 366 -25.19 -23.96 8.02
C THR A 366 -24.70 -23.03 6.89
N PRO A 367 -25.51 -22.78 5.85
CA PRO A 367 -25.17 -21.84 4.78
C PRO A 367 -24.74 -20.46 5.29
N ASN A 368 -25.36 -19.99 6.36
CA ASN A 368 -25.09 -18.73 7.05
C ASN A 368 -23.64 -18.69 7.55
N ALA A 369 -23.13 -19.82 8.06
CA ALA A 369 -21.76 -19.93 8.53
C ALA A 369 -20.76 -19.81 7.36
N TYR A 370 -21.06 -20.43 6.21
CA TYR A 370 -20.28 -20.25 4.99
C TYR A 370 -20.34 -18.82 4.45
N SER A 371 -21.47 -18.12 4.64
CA SER A 371 -21.61 -16.68 4.34
C SER A 371 -20.52 -15.86 5.03
N LEU A 372 -20.33 -16.07 6.34
CA LEU A 372 -19.31 -15.37 7.14
C LEU A 372 -17.90 -15.64 6.64
N VAL A 373 -17.59 -16.91 6.39
CA VAL A 373 -16.26 -17.29 5.92
C VAL A 373 -16.00 -16.75 4.51
N GLY A 374 -17.02 -16.73 3.65
CA GLY A 374 -16.94 -16.13 2.31
C GLY A 374 -16.65 -14.63 2.31
N MET A 375 -17.15 -13.88 3.30
CA MET A 375 -16.83 -12.46 3.50
C MET A 375 -15.31 -12.25 3.66
N ALA A 376 -14.69 -13.02 4.56
CA ALA A 376 -13.24 -12.95 4.79
C ALA A 376 -12.44 -13.33 3.55
N GLY A 377 -12.88 -14.37 2.83
CA GLY A 377 -12.24 -14.81 1.59
C GLY A 377 -12.23 -13.71 0.53
N MET A 378 -13.37 -13.07 0.27
CA MET A 378 -13.45 -12.02 -0.75
C MET A 378 -12.61 -10.78 -0.39
N VAL A 379 -12.65 -10.34 0.87
CA VAL A 379 -11.81 -9.22 1.35
C VAL A 379 -10.32 -9.56 1.23
N ALA A 380 -9.91 -10.73 1.72
CA ALA A 380 -8.52 -11.16 1.69
C ALA A 380 -7.97 -11.28 0.25
N GLY A 381 -8.76 -11.87 -0.65
CA GLY A 381 -8.41 -12.04 -2.07
C GLY A 381 -8.32 -10.70 -2.81
N LEU A 382 -9.23 -9.78 -2.56
CA LEU A 382 -9.28 -8.49 -3.26
C LEU A 382 -8.22 -7.50 -2.76
N MET A 383 -7.99 -7.47 -1.44
CA MET A 383 -7.07 -6.52 -0.81
C MET A 383 -5.64 -7.06 -0.65
N HIS A 384 -5.44 -8.35 -0.90
CA HIS A 384 -4.23 -9.09 -0.52
C HIS A 384 -3.89 -8.92 0.97
N ALA A 385 -4.92 -8.99 1.81
CA ALA A 385 -4.86 -8.67 3.25
C ALA A 385 -5.62 -9.72 4.08
N PRO A 386 -5.05 -10.93 4.27
CA PRO A 386 -5.73 -12.04 4.93
C PRO A 386 -6.02 -11.77 6.41
N LEU A 387 -5.12 -11.09 7.13
CA LEU A 387 -5.35 -10.81 8.56
C LEU A 387 -6.52 -9.83 8.72
N THR A 388 -6.57 -8.80 7.88
CA THR A 388 -7.66 -7.81 7.85
C THR A 388 -9.00 -8.52 7.64
N GLY A 389 -9.12 -9.34 6.59
CA GLY A 389 -10.38 -10.03 6.29
C GLY A 389 -10.82 -10.98 7.40
N MET A 390 -9.88 -11.73 7.98
CA MET A 390 -10.13 -12.66 9.08
C MET A 390 -10.58 -11.94 10.36
N PHE A 391 -9.81 -10.95 10.83
CA PHE A 391 -10.12 -10.24 12.06
C PHE A 391 -11.38 -9.40 11.94
N LEU A 392 -11.66 -8.85 10.76
CA LEU A 392 -12.92 -8.16 10.51
C LEU A 392 -14.11 -9.05 10.77
N VAL A 393 -14.20 -10.21 10.10
CA VAL A 393 -15.33 -11.11 10.28
C VAL A 393 -15.41 -11.60 11.72
N LEU A 394 -14.27 -11.98 12.32
CA LEU A 394 -14.20 -12.44 13.70
C LEU A 394 -14.79 -11.42 14.69
N GLU A 395 -14.46 -10.15 14.52
CA GLU A 395 -14.84 -9.06 15.42
C GLU A 395 -16.30 -8.63 15.21
N ILE A 396 -16.81 -8.66 13.98
CA ILE A 396 -18.18 -8.24 13.66
C ILE A 396 -19.23 -9.36 13.82
N THR A 397 -18.85 -10.64 14.05
CA THR A 397 -19.81 -11.77 14.10
C THR A 397 -19.79 -12.67 15.34
N VAL A 398 -19.01 -12.33 16.37
CA VAL A 398 -19.03 -13.01 17.70
C VAL A 398 -18.80 -14.53 17.64
N GLY A 399 -17.58 -14.97 17.33
CA GLY A 399 -17.28 -16.39 17.50
C GLY A 399 -15.84 -16.80 17.21
N TYR A 400 -15.07 -17.09 18.26
CA TYR A 400 -13.73 -17.67 18.13
C TYR A 400 -13.73 -19.03 17.39
N ARG A 401 -14.88 -19.70 17.33
CA ARG A 401 -15.06 -20.97 16.59
C ARG A 401 -14.84 -20.84 15.08
N LEU A 402 -14.95 -19.64 14.52
CA LEU A 402 -14.70 -19.39 13.09
C LEU A 402 -13.21 -19.21 12.75
N ILE A 403 -12.31 -19.19 13.73
CA ILE A 403 -10.93 -18.78 13.48
C ILE A 403 -10.24 -19.67 12.43
N LEU A 404 -10.40 -21.00 12.53
CA LEU A 404 -9.81 -21.96 11.61
C LEU A 404 -10.36 -21.83 10.17
N PRO A 405 -11.68 -21.88 9.92
CA PRO A 405 -12.19 -21.72 8.56
C PRO A 405 -11.89 -20.35 7.96
N LEU A 406 -11.90 -19.27 8.77
CA LEU A 406 -11.52 -17.93 8.32
C LEU A 406 -10.06 -17.88 7.84
N MET A 407 -9.13 -18.43 8.61
CA MET A 407 -7.71 -18.51 8.22
C MET A 407 -7.55 -19.26 6.90
N MET A 408 -8.19 -20.42 6.78
CA MET A 408 -8.08 -21.26 5.57
C MET A 408 -8.59 -20.54 4.33
N VAL A 409 -9.79 -19.96 4.40
CA VAL A 409 -10.40 -19.27 3.25
C VAL A 409 -9.67 -17.98 2.90
N ALA A 410 -9.28 -17.17 3.89
CA ALA A 410 -8.57 -15.92 3.66
C ALA A 410 -7.21 -16.15 2.98
N VAL A 411 -6.42 -17.10 3.49
CA VAL A 411 -5.10 -17.42 2.94
C VAL A 411 -5.23 -18.01 1.54
N LEU A 412 -6.12 -18.99 1.32
CA LEU A 412 -6.28 -19.60 0.00
C LEU A 412 -6.79 -18.61 -1.05
N SER A 413 -7.77 -17.76 -0.68
CA SER A 413 -8.28 -16.71 -1.56
C SER A 413 -7.17 -15.73 -1.96
N MET A 414 -6.35 -15.30 -0.99
CA MET A 414 -5.18 -14.44 -1.24
C MET A 414 -4.16 -15.12 -2.16
N LEU A 415 -3.81 -16.38 -1.93
CA LEU A 415 -2.84 -17.13 -2.75
C LEU A 415 -3.31 -17.26 -4.21
N VAL A 416 -4.60 -17.56 -4.41
CA VAL A 416 -5.19 -17.62 -5.75
C VAL A 416 -5.14 -16.25 -6.42
N SER A 417 -5.49 -15.19 -5.69
CA SER A 417 -5.43 -13.82 -6.22
C SER A 417 -4.00 -13.41 -6.61
N PHE A 418 -3.01 -13.69 -5.77
CA PHE A 418 -1.59 -13.44 -6.06
C PHE A 418 -1.07 -14.18 -7.28
N TYR A 419 -1.57 -15.38 -7.56
CA TYR A 419 -1.16 -16.13 -8.73
C TYR A 419 -1.57 -15.43 -10.04
N PHE A 420 -2.71 -14.74 -10.04
CA PHE A 420 -3.25 -14.09 -11.24
C PHE A 420 -3.00 -12.57 -11.32
N GLU A 421 -2.75 -11.90 -10.20
CA GLU A 421 -2.61 -10.45 -10.11
C GLU A 421 -1.31 -10.04 -9.41
N LEU A 422 -0.57 -9.10 -10.02
CA LEU A 422 0.70 -8.57 -9.49
C LEU A 422 0.52 -7.63 -8.28
N GLY A 423 -0.70 -7.14 -8.03
CA GLY A 423 -1.03 -6.26 -6.93
C GLY A 423 -2.51 -6.37 -6.60
N SER A 424 -2.89 -5.85 -5.43
CA SER A 424 -4.28 -5.83 -4.98
C SER A 424 -5.07 -4.73 -5.70
N VAL A 425 -6.37 -4.67 -5.45
CA VAL A 425 -7.22 -3.57 -5.93
C VAL A 425 -6.70 -2.18 -5.53
N TYR A 426 -5.88 -2.07 -4.48
CA TYR A 426 -5.32 -0.81 -4.02
C TYR A 426 -3.89 -0.53 -4.50
N THR A 427 -3.12 -1.56 -4.86
CA THR A 427 -1.71 -1.39 -5.24
C THR A 427 -1.47 -1.54 -6.73
N ARG A 428 -2.40 -2.15 -7.47
CA ARG A 428 -2.21 -2.49 -8.90
C ARG A 428 -1.89 -1.28 -9.77
N GLU A 429 -2.64 -0.19 -9.64
CA GLU A 429 -2.41 1.05 -10.39
C GLU A 429 -1.03 1.64 -10.10
N LEU A 430 -0.61 1.63 -8.84
CA LEU A 430 0.70 2.14 -8.44
C LEU A 430 1.86 1.26 -8.94
N VAL A 431 1.64 -0.06 -9.02
CA VAL A 431 2.59 -1.00 -9.64
C VAL A 431 2.69 -0.75 -11.14
N ASP A 432 1.56 -0.55 -11.83
CA ASP A 432 1.52 -0.27 -13.28
C ASP A 432 2.25 1.02 -13.64
N HIS A 433 2.21 2.04 -12.76
CA HIS A 433 2.97 3.28 -12.90
C HIS A 433 4.41 3.21 -12.37
N GLY A 434 4.88 2.05 -11.90
CA GLY A 434 6.23 1.86 -11.37
C GLY A 434 6.52 2.63 -10.07
N LEU A 435 5.47 3.06 -9.36
CA LEU A 435 5.54 3.82 -8.10
C LEU A 435 5.69 2.91 -6.88
N LEU A 436 5.19 1.67 -6.96
CA LEU A 436 5.43 0.63 -5.98
C LEU A 436 6.43 -0.39 -6.55
N ALA A 437 7.72 -0.12 -6.41
CA ALA A 437 8.66 -1.23 -6.23
C ALA A 437 8.60 -1.63 -4.75
N ARG A 438 8.66 -2.92 -4.45
CA ARG A 438 8.60 -3.45 -3.07
C ARG A 438 9.51 -2.60 -2.17
N ARG A 439 8.99 -2.04 -1.08
CA ARG A 439 9.84 -1.46 -0.03
C ARG A 439 10.83 -2.53 0.43
N GLY A 440 12.11 -2.21 0.44
CA GLY A 440 13.19 -3.17 0.70
C GLY A 440 13.51 -4.12 -0.47
N SER A 441 12.97 -3.92 -1.67
CA SER A 441 13.55 -4.54 -2.87
C SER A 441 14.82 -3.80 -3.24
N ASP A 442 15.85 -4.57 -3.54
CA ASP A 442 17.14 -4.15 -4.08
C ASP A 442 17.00 -3.01 -5.11
N GLN A 443 15.98 -3.09 -5.97
CA GLN A 443 15.72 -2.10 -7.03
C GLN A 443 15.33 -0.70 -6.53
N GLN A 444 14.60 -0.58 -5.42
CA GLN A 444 14.21 0.72 -4.86
C GLN A 444 15.42 1.40 -4.23
N LEU A 445 16.20 0.65 -3.45
CA LEU A 445 17.43 1.12 -2.81
C LEU A 445 18.44 1.63 -3.83
N LEU A 446 18.65 0.86 -4.91
CA LEU A 446 19.55 1.22 -6.01
C LEU A 446 19.05 2.42 -6.83
N ARG A 447 17.75 2.74 -6.79
CA ARG A 447 17.18 3.93 -7.47
C ARG A 447 17.34 5.20 -6.65
N THR A 448 17.37 5.11 -5.33
CA THR A 448 17.49 6.27 -4.43
C THR A 448 18.93 6.66 -4.14
N MET A 449 19.92 5.83 -4.51
CA MET A 449 21.34 6.15 -4.32
C MET A 449 21.81 7.14 -5.37
N GLU A 450 22.40 8.25 -4.92
CA GLU A 450 23.06 9.20 -5.79
C GLU A 450 24.47 8.74 -6.15
N ILE A 451 24.76 8.62 -7.44
CA ILE A 451 26.06 8.21 -7.98
C ILE A 451 27.21 9.09 -7.44
N ARG A 452 26.95 10.37 -7.20
CA ARG A 452 27.94 11.33 -6.68
C ARG A 452 28.38 11.03 -5.24
N GLU A 453 27.53 10.39 -4.44
CA GLU A 453 27.88 9.98 -3.07
C GLU A 453 28.67 8.65 -3.04
N LEU A 454 28.77 7.98 -4.18
CA LEU A 454 29.41 6.67 -4.33
C LEU A 454 30.83 6.77 -4.95
N LEU A 455 31.32 7.99 -5.17
CA LEU A 455 32.68 8.21 -5.64
C LEU A 455 33.69 7.77 -4.58
N ASP A 456 34.75 7.11 -5.03
CA ASP A 456 35.85 6.77 -4.16
C ASP A 456 36.63 8.04 -3.77
N ALA A 457 37.13 8.08 -2.54
CA ALA A 457 37.97 9.19 -2.09
C ALA A 457 39.40 9.04 -2.65
N GLU A 458 39.94 10.16 -3.13
CA GLU A 458 41.33 10.33 -3.61
C GLU A 458 41.71 9.43 -4.80
N ASP A 459 41.38 9.90 -6.01
CA ASP A 459 42.00 9.38 -7.23
C ASP A 459 43.09 10.33 -7.72
N ILE A 460 44.29 9.78 -7.91
CA ILE A 460 45.38 10.50 -8.58
C ILE A 460 45.08 10.47 -10.07
N VAL A 461 44.90 11.65 -10.65
CA VAL A 461 44.58 11.81 -12.07
C VAL A 461 45.85 12.09 -12.86
N LEU A 462 46.01 11.39 -13.98
CA LEU A 462 47.12 11.57 -14.93
C LEU A 462 46.65 12.35 -16.17
N HIS A 463 47.62 12.85 -16.93
CA HIS A 463 47.39 13.49 -18.22
C HIS A 463 48.03 12.68 -19.34
N GLU A 464 47.51 12.79 -20.56
CA GLU A 464 48.03 12.05 -21.72
C GLU A 464 49.54 12.26 -21.93
N HIS A 465 50.01 13.48 -21.65
CA HIS A 465 51.40 13.88 -21.82
C HIS A 465 52.30 13.55 -20.61
N THR A 466 51.73 13.04 -19.51
CA THR A 466 52.52 12.63 -18.34
C THR A 466 53.50 11.54 -18.77
N LEU A 467 54.79 11.77 -18.50
CA LEU A 467 55.85 10.85 -18.87
C LEU A 467 55.98 9.72 -17.86
N LEU A 468 56.49 8.56 -18.30
CA LEU A 468 56.72 7.41 -17.42
C LEU A 468 57.60 7.77 -16.22
N GLY A 469 58.62 8.61 -16.39
CA GLY A 469 59.48 9.07 -15.29
C GLY A 469 58.71 9.86 -14.21
N GLU A 470 57.75 10.69 -14.62
CA GLU A 470 56.88 11.45 -13.70
C GLU A 470 55.88 10.52 -13.02
N PHE A 471 55.29 9.60 -13.77
CA PHE A 471 54.40 8.58 -13.24
C PHE A 471 55.08 7.74 -12.14
N VAL A 472 56.35 7.37 -12.30
CA VAL A 472 57.09 6.61 -11.28
C VAL A 472 57.21 7.37 -9.95
N GLU A 473 57.39 8.70 -9.99
CA GLU A 473 57.42 9.52 -8.77
C GLU A 473 56.03 9.62 -8.12
N ILE A 474 54.99 9.77 -8.93
CA ILE A 474 53.59 9.78 -8.48
C ILE A 474 53.22 8.44 -7.84
N PHE A 475 53.61 7.34 -8.49
CA PHE A 475 53.31 5.97 -8.08
C PHE A 475 53.90 5.62 -6.70
N LYS A 476 55.08 6.14 -6.34
CA LYS A 476 55.70 5.85 -5.03
C LYS A 476 54.78 6.13 -3.84
N ASN A 477 53.85 7.07 -3.99
CA ASN A 477 52.89 7.46 -2.96
C ASN A 477 51.46 6.99 -3.25
N ALA A 478 51.23 6.35 -4.40
CA ALA A 478 49.92 5.85 -4.80
C ALA A 478 49.56 4.58 -4.02
N LYS A 479 48.29 4.51 -3.58
CA LYS A 479 47.73 3.33 -2.89
C LYS A 479 46.89 2.44 -3.81
N ARG A 480 46.62 2.91 -5.03
CA ARG A 480 45.76 2.27 -6.03
C ARG A 480 46.58 1.85 -7.24
N ASN A 481 46.09 0.83 -7.94
CA ASN A 481 46.72 0.26 -9.15
C ASN A 481 46.00 0.68 -10.44
N ILE A 482 45.11 1.66 -10.36
CA ILE A 482 44.31 2.17 -11.47
C ILE A 482 44.39 3.69 -11.46
N PHE A 483 44.71 4.27 -12.62
CA PHE A 483 44.99 5.69 -12.74
C PHE A 483 44.15 6.30 -13.87
N PRO A 484 43.13 7.12 -13.55
CA PRO A 484 42.35 7.81 -14.57
C PRO A 484 43.21 8.82 -15.34
N VAL A 485 43.03 8.87 -16.66
CA VAL A 485 43.67 9.83 -17.56
C VAL A 485 42.61 10.82 -18.06
N VAL A 486 42.89 12.11 -17.89
CA VAL A 486 42.00 13.19 -18.35
C VAL A 486 42.76 14.20 -19.19
N ASP A 487 42.03 14.83 -20.09
CA ASP A 487 42.52 15.98 -20.84
C ASP A 487 42.79 17.16 -19.91
N GLU A 488 44.01 17.70 -19.96
CA GLU A 488 44.49 18.76 -19.05
C GLU A 488 43.71 20.07 -19.19
N ARG A 489 43.15 20.36 -20.37
CA ARG A 489 42.49 21.65 -20.66
C ARG A 489 40.99 21.60 -20.44
N THR A 490 40.37 20.46 -20.68
CA THR A 490 38.92 20.29 -20.71
C THR A 490 38.40 19.43 -19.54
N GLY A 491 39.29 18.72 -18.85
CA GLY A 491 38.92 17.80 -17.76
C GLY A 491 38.10 16.60 -18.25
N ARG A 492 38.09 16.34 -19.56
CA ARG A 492 37.31 15.25 -20.14
C ARG A 492 38.00 13.92 -19.92
N TRP A 493 37.18 12.90 -19.67
CA TRP A 493 37.64 11.52 -19.58
C TRP A 493 38.28 11.07 -20.89
N GLN A 494 39.49 10.49 -20.82
CA GLN A 494 40.21 9.97 -21.99
C GLN A 494 40.42 8.46 -21.88
N GLY A 495 40.83 7.97 -20.71
CA GLY A 495 41.07 6.54 -20.52
C GLY A 495 41.60 6.23 -19.14
N VAL A 496 42.02 5.00 -18.93
CA VAL A 496 42.65 4.57 -17.68
C VAL A 496 43.99 3.92 -17.95
N VAL A 497 44.90 4.00 -16.99
CA VAL A 497 46.10 3.17 -17.02
C VAL A 497 46.12 2.22 -15.82
N TYR A 498 46.29 0.93 -16.10
CA TYR A 498 46.51 -0.07 -15.07
C TYR A 498 48.00 -0.24 -14.78
N LEU A 499 48.33 -0.49 -13.51
CA LEU A 499 49.71 -0.78 -13.12
C LEU A 499 50.26 -2.02 -13.83
N ASP A 500 49.41 -3.02 -14.10
CA ASP A 500 49.81 -4.24 -14.79
C ASP A 500 50.29 -3.96 -16.23
N ASP A 501 49.72 -2.96 -16.90
CA ASP A 501 50.07 -2.57 -18.28
C ASP A 501 51.39 -1.80 -18.33
N ILE A 502 51.69 -1.00 -17.29
CA ILE A 502 52.95 -0.26 -17.19
C ILE A 502 54.08 -1.15 -16.63
N ARG A 503 53.78 -2.20 -15.85
CA ARG A 503 54.77 -3.02 -15.12
C ARG A 503 55.97 -3.47 -15.96
N PRO A 504 55.83 -3.90 -17.24
CA PRO A 504 56.96 -4.28 -18.07
C PRO A 504 57.96 -3.15 -18.34
N TYR A 505 57.51 -1.90 -18.31
CA TYR A 505 58.27 -0.71 -18.67
C TYR A 505 58.82 0.05 -17.46
N LEU A 506 58.28 -0.20 -16.26
CA LEU A 506 58.61 0.55 -15.03
C LEU A 506 60.12 0.59 -14.69
N PHE A 507 60.88 -0.42 -15.07
CA PHE A 507 62.31 -0.52 -14.71
C PHE A 507 63.25 -0.11 -15.84
N ASP A 508 62.73 0.19 -17.04
CA ASP A 508 63.54 0.64 -18.16
C ASP A 508 63.69 2.16 -18.13
N ARG A 509 64.85 2.62 -17.62
CA ARG A 509 65.17 4.05 -17.51
C ARG A 509 65.26 4.77 -18.85
N THR A 510 65.42 4.05 -19.96
CA THR A 510 65.46 4.69 -21.29
C THR A 510 64.08 5.18 -21.72
N LEU A 511 63.01 4.54 -21.23
CA LEU A 511 61.63 4.88 -21.58
C LEU A 511 61.07 6.06 -20.76
N TYR A 512 61.77 6.48 -19.70
CA TYR A 512 61.28 7.49 -18.75
C TYR A 512 61.02 8.85 -19.39
N SER A 513 61.76 9.21 -20.44
CA SER A 513 61.64 10.48 -21.16
C SER A 513 60.94 10.37 -22.51
N ILE A 514 60.47 9.17 -22.89
CA ILE A 514 59.94 8.88 -24.24
C ILE A 514 58.50 8.38 -24.17
N MET A 515 58.18 7.51 -23.21
CA MET A 515 56.86 6.91 -23.08
C MET A 515 55.92 7.85 -22.32
N ASN A 516 54.77 8.14 -22.92
CA ASN A 516 53.69 8.92 -22.31
C ASN A 516 52.53 8.01 -21.89
N MET A 517 51.75 8.44 -20.89
CA MET A 517 50.61 7.67 -20.39
C MET A 517 49.50 7.52 -21.44
N GLY A 518 49.35 8.48 -22.35
CA GLY A 518 48.41 8.39 -23.48
C GLY A 518 48.69 7.21 -24.43
N SER A 519 49.93 6.74 -24.56
CA SER A 519 50.28 5.59 -25.40
C SER A 519 50.01 4.22 -24.76
N VAL A 520 49.76 4.21 -23.43
CA VAL A 520 49.56 2.99 -22.63
C VAL A 520 48.12 2.88 -22.13
N MET A 521 47.37 3.98 -22.12
CA MET A 521 46.01 4.00 -21.58
C MET A 521 45.04 3.12 -22.38
N ASP A 522 44.10 2.53 -21.64
CA ASP A 522 42.96 1.81 -22.18
C ASP A 522 41.74 2.75 -22.24
N GLU A 523 41.23 2.94 -23.46
CA GLU A 523 40.05 3.77 -23.75
C GLU A 523 38.74 2.95 -23.75
N SER A 524 38.82 1.62 -23.60
CA SER A 524 37.68 0.71 -23.79
C SER A 524 36.72 0.64 -22.59
N LEU A 525 37.06 1.27 -21.47
CA LEU A 525 36.22 1.27 -20.28
C LEU A 525 34.95 2.08 -20.47
N PRO A 526 33.76 1.50 -20.17
CA PRO A 526 32.53 2.24 -20.21
C PRO A 526 32.47 3.27 -19.08
N THR A 527 31.88 4.43 -19.37
CA THR A 527 31.66 5.50 -18.39
C THR A 527 30.28 5.39 -17.74
N ILE A 528 30.18 5.83 -16.48
CA ILE A 528 28.92 6.01 -15.77
C ILE A 528 28.59 7.50 -15.76
N GLU A 529 27.39 7.90 -16.20
CA GLU A 529 26.97 9.30 -16.14
C GLU A 529 26.45 9.64 -14.73
N SER A 530 26.72 10.86 -14.26
CA SER A 530 26.39 11.27 -12.88
C SER A 530 24.89 11.31 -12.56
N ASN A 531 24.04 11.33 -13.60
CA ASN A 531 22.58 11.33 -13.52
C ASN A 531 21.96 9.93 -13.75
N GLU A 532 22.76 8.90 -14.01
CA GLU A 532 22.28 7.53 -14.16
C GLU A 532 21.91 6.92 -12.80
N SER A 533 21.07 5.87 -12.82
CA SER A 533 20.73 5.14 -11.60
C SER A 533 21.85 4.17 -11.20
N ALA A 534 21.99 3.86 -9.91
CA ALA A 534 22.97 2.86 -9.46
C ALA A 534 22.67 1.46 -10.03
N LEU A 535 21.42 1.16 -10.40
CA LEU A 535 21.06 -0.06 -11.11
C LEU A 535 21.73 -0.14 -12.50
N THR A 536 21.72 0.97 -13.24
CA THR A 536 22.40 1.09 -14.54
C THR A 536 23.91 0.93 -14.37
N ALA A 537 24.48 1.52 -13.31
CA ALA A 537 25.88 1.36 -12.97
C ALA A 537 26.26 -0.11 -12.72
N ILE A 538 25.44 -0.88 -11.97
CA ILE A 538 25.67 -2.32 -11.77
C ILE A 538 25.71 -3.08 -13.09
N GLN A 539 24.79 -2.81 -14.02
CA GLN A 539 24.77 -3.46 -15.33
C GLN A 539 26.05 -3.16 -16.13
N LYS A 540 26.59 -1.93 -16.03
CA LYS A 540 27.88 -1.56 -16.64
C LYS A 540 29.05 -2.30 -15.99
N PHE A 541 29.05 -2.50 -14.68
CA PHE A 541 30.05 -3.34 -14.01
C PHE A 541 29.97 -4.81 -14.42
N GLU A 542 28.77 -5.36 -14.59
CA GLU A 542 28.57 -6.76 -14.98
C GLU A 542 28.93 -7.02 -16.45
N SER A 543 28.54 -6.13 -17.35
CA SER A 543 28.83 -6.25 -18.79
C SER A 543 30.29 -6.00 -19.14
N SER A 544 30.96 -5.08 -18.44
CA SER A 544 32.39 -4.80 -18.65
C SER A 544 33.32 -5.74 -17.89
N GLY A 545 32.84 -6.36 -16.81
CA GLY A 545 33.68 -7.14 -15.90
C GLY A 545 34.70 -6.32 -15.10
N ALA A 546 34.66 -4.99 -15.19
CA ALA A 546 35.59 -4.11 -14.50
C ALA A 546 35.33 -4.05 -12.98
N TRP A 547 36.38 -3.78 -12.20
CA TRP A 547 36.28 -3.58 -10.75
C TRP A 547 36.03 -2.13 -10.34
N SER A 548 36.41 -1.19 -11.21
CA SER A 548 36.25 0.24 -11.01
C SER A 548 35.91 0.89 -12.36
N LEU A 549 34.96 1.82 -12.36
CA LEU A 549 34.51 2.52 -13.55
C LEU A 549 34.58 4.04 -13.33
N PRO A 550 34.90 4.81 -14.38
CA PRO A 550 34.92 6.27 -14.32
C PRO A 550 33.50 6.82 -14.28
N VAL A 551 33.28 7.81 -13.40
CA VAL A 551 32.05 8.58 -13.35
C VAL A 551 32.30 9.93 -14.02
N VAL A 552 31.41 10.28 -14.95
CA VAL A 552 31.49 11.51 -15.73
C VAL A 552 30.20 12.33 -15.61
N ASP A 553 30.28 13.63 -15.85
CA ASP A 553 29.13 14.50 -16.01
C ASP A 553 29.29 15.26 -17.33
N ASN A 554 28.46 14.93 -18.33
CA ASN A 554 28.56 15.49 -19.68
C ASN A 554 29.98 15.29 -20.29
N GLY A 555 30.61 14.16 -19.98
CA GLY A 555 31.96 13.80 -20.42
C GLY A 555 33.12 14.41 -19.61
N VAL A 556 32.84 15.23 -18.59
CA VAL A 556 33.86 15.71 -17.64
C VAL A 556 34.04 14.67 -16.54
N PHE A 557 35.29 14.30 -16.24
CA PHE A 557 35.59 13.30 -15.22
C PHE A 557 35.34 13.83 -13.80
N LEU A 558 34.56 13.10 -12.99
CA LEU A 558 34.26 13.44 -11.60
C LEU A 558 35.05 12.60 -10.59
N GLY A 559 35.37 11.35 -10.93
CA GLY A 559 36.06 10.41 -10.04
C GLY A 559 35.80 8.96 -10.44
N MET A 560 36.50 8.03 -9.81
CA MET A 560 36.25 6.60 -9.98
C MET A 560 35.19 6.10 -8.99
N MET A 561 34.44 5.10 -9.41
CA MET A 561 33.56 4.33 -8.54
C MET A 561 34.01 2.88 -8.53
N SER A 562 34.30 2.34 -7.35
CA SER A 562 34.56 0.92 -7.19
C SER A 562 33.28 0.12 -6.95
N LYS A 563 33.26 -1.12 -7.48
CA LYS A 563 32.18 -2.08 -7.22
C LYS A 563 32.01 -2.31 -5.71
N SER A 564 33.10 -2.36 -4.95
CA SER A 564 33.09 -2.48 -3.49
C SER A 564 32.37 -1.34 -2.79
N THR A 565 32.63 -0.08 -3.14
CA THR A 565 31.98 1.08 -2.50
C THR A 565 30.49 1.09 -2.75
N LEU A 566 30.06 0.75 -3.96
CA LEU A 566 28.65 0.61 -4.32
C LEU A 566 27.97 -0.48 -3.47
N PHE A 567 28.55 -1.68 -3.39
CA PHE A 567 27.97 -2.78 -2.61
C PHE A 567 28.01 -2.54 -1.09
N ASP A 568 29.05 -1.88 -0.57
CA ASP A 568 29.14 -1.53 0.84
C ASP A 568 28.12 -0.47 1.24
N ARG A 569 27.92 0.55 0.39
CA ARG A 569 26.86 1.55 0.63
C ARG A 569 25.49 0.89 0.53
N TYR A 570 25.27 0.06 -0.48
CA TYR A 570 24.07 -0.74 -0.63
C TYR A 570 23.77 -1.58 0.62
N ARG A 571 24.76 -2.29 1.14
CA ARG A 571 24.64 -3.11 2.35
C ARG A 571 24.36 -2.28 3.60
N ARG A 572 24.96 -1.09 3.75
CA ARG A 572 24.65 -0.18 4.87
C ARG A 572 23.22 0.31 4.81
N GLU A 573 22.75 0.73 3.65
CA GLU A 573 21.36 1.17 3.46
C GLU A 573 20.37 0.03 3.73
N LEU A 574 20.68 -1.20 3.29
CA LEU A 574 19.92 -2.40 3.65
C LEU A 574 19.83 -2.62 5.16
N ILE A 575 20.95 -2.48 5.89
CA ILE A 575 20.97 -2.66 7.35
C ILE A 575 20.20 -1.54 8.04
N VAL A 576 20.31 -0.30 7.58
CA VAL A 576 19.55 0.83 8.14
C VAL A 576 18.05 0.61 7.96
N GLN A 577 17.62 0.18 6.76
CA GLN A 577 16.21 -0.13 6.52
C GLN A 577 15.72 -1.41 7.20
N GLY A 578 16.59 -2.40 7.43
CA GLY A 578 16.27 -3.64 8.13
C GLY A 578 16.31 -3.56 9.66
N ALA A 579 16.98 -2.55 10.22
CA ALA A 579 17.08 -2.29 11.66
C ALA A 579 16.08 -1.23 12.17
N THR A 580 15.39 -0.54 11.26
CA THR A 580 14.28 0.38 11.55
C THR A 580 12.94 -0.27 11.35
#